data_AF-A0A7S8HTR4-F1
#
_entry.id   AF-A0A7S8HTR4-F1
#
_cell.length_a   1.000
_cell.length_b   1.000
_cell.length_c   1.000
_cell.angle_alpha   90.00
_cell.angle_beta   90.00
_cell.angle_gamma   90.00
#
_symmetry.space_group_name_H-M   'P 1'
#
loop_
_entity.id
_entity.type
_entity.pdbx_description
1 polymer ?
#
loop_
_entity_poly.entity_id
_entity_poly.type
_entity_poly.pdbx_seq_one_letter_code
_entity_poly.pdbx_strand_id
1 'polypeptide(L)'
;MALPEWKAALSMSQRYETIQKIQDSLSASSMTEAIAIEQAAYQISSTQEEYNLACQPTSTPTPPLSQEVESEIDSDIRIGSYKNCRPVSEGVTSEVYRSVDKALKVIVTYQDIEPHNPQREAKILKTLRSPCIPLLETFRDQEQRFVLVFPFMPYTLADVLAQGPLPLDSVRSIFRDILRGLKDIHTQGIIHRDIKPSAILLSSPTGPAYLSDFGTAWHPELSIHSEPADDKILDIGTGPYRAIDVLFGHKSYGPEVDMWGLGVMLSEVLRDPPTPIFESRAVHEDGNQLGLILSIFKTIGTPTSETWPEAKQFKVAPFELWTSFPGQNWEELLPNVHPDFIDLVSSLVRYNSQRLTSTQALEHGALGAQP
;
A
#
# COMPACT_ATOMS: atom_id res chain seq x y z
N MET A 1 34.46 4.62 10.02
CA MET A 1 35.22 3.46 9.50
C MET A 1 34.61 3.10 8.15
N ALA A 2 35.44 2.88 7.13
CA ALA A 2 34.93 2.40 5.84
C ALA A 2 34.24 1.04 6.04
N LEU A 3 33.09 0.84 5.39
CA LEU A 3 32.44 -0.46 5.34
C LEU A 3 33.42 -1.48 4.74
N PRO A 4 33.53 -2.69 5.29
CA PRO A 4 34.30 -3.76 4.67
C PRO A 4 33.86 -3.96 3.21
N GLU A 5 34.81 -4.09 2.27
CA GLU A 5 34.51 -4.18 0.83
C GLU A 5 33.49 -5.27 0.49
N TRP A 6 33.51 -6.38 1.24
CA TRP A 6 32.55 -7.47 1.05
C TRP A 6 31.10 -7.08 1.42
N LYS A 7 30.91 -6.19 2.42
CA LYS A 7 29.58 -5.70 2.82
C LYS A 7 28.97 -4.81 1.74
N ALA A 8 29.80 -4.09 0.99
CA ALA A 8 29.39 -3.29 -0.15
C ALA A 8 29.20 -4.11 -1.44
N ALA A 9 29.87 -5.26 -1.56
CA ALA A 9 29.72 -6.20 -2.67
C ALA A 9 28.52 -7.15 -2.53
N LEU A 10 27.93 -7.24 -1.34
CA LEU A 10 26.76 -8.09 -1.06
C LEU A 10 25.49 -7.39 -1.56
N SER A 11 24.87 -7.92 -2.62
CA SER A 11 23.64 -7.33 -3.15
C SER A 11 22.43 -7.62 -2.26
N MET A 12 21.41 -6.76 -2.33
CA MET A 12 20.14 -6.99 -1.64
C MET A 12 19.47 -8.30 -2.07
N SER A 13 19.63 -8.69 -3.33
CA SER A 13 19.15 -9.98 -3.84
C SER A 13 19.85 -11.17 -3.18
N GLN A 14 21.16 -11.11 -2.99
CA GLN A 14 21.93 -12.16 -2.31
C GLN A 14 21.54 -12.29 -0.84
N ARG A 15 21.34 -11.17 -0.15
CA ARG A 15 20.87 -11.15 1.25
C ARG A 15 19.47 -11.73 1.39
N TYR A 16 18.57 -11.41 0.47
CA TYR A 16 17.21 -11.94 0.44
C TYR A 16 17.18 -13.46 0.18
N GLU A 17 18.01 -13.97 -0.75
CA GLU A 17 18.18 -15.42 -0.95
C GLU A 17 18.71 -16.13 0.31
N THR A 18 19.60 -15.47 1.07
CA THR A 18 20.09 -16.00 2.34
C THR A 18 18.97 -16.06 3.38
N ILE A 19 18.14 -15.01 3.50
CA ILE A 19 16.99 -14.96 4.41
C ILE A 19 15.98 -16.08 4.08
N GLN A 20 15.68 -16.32 2.80
CA GLN A 20 14.82 -17.43 2.39
C GLN A 20 15.41 -18.79 2.76
N LYS A 21 16.72 -19.01 2.56
CA LYS A 21 17.39 -20.26 2.96
C LYS A 21 17.37 -20.47 4.48
N ILE A 22 17.48 -19.41 5.27
CA ILE A 22 17.37 -19.46 6.72
C ILE A 22 15.94 -19.85 7.12
N GLN A 23 14.93 -19.25 6.48
CA GLN A 23 13.52 -19.55 6.71
C GLN A 23 13.18 -21.02 6.40
N ASP A 24 13.61 -21.51 5.23
CA ASP A 24 13.38 -22.87 4.75
C ASP A 24 14.06 -23.93 5.65
N SER A 25 15.22 -23.61 6.20
CA SER A 25 16.04 -24.57 6.93
C SER A 25 15.75 -24.66 8.43
N LEU A 26 15.20 -23.61 9.04
CA LEU A 26 14.84 -23.59 10.46
C LEU A 26 13.40 -24.00 10.74
N SER A 27 12.58 -24.28 9.71
CA SER A 27 11.12 -24.35 9.86
C SER A 27 10.58 -23.16 10.66
N ALA A 28 11.23 -22.00 10.48
CA ALA A 28 10.96 -20.79 11.24
C ALA A 28 9.54 -20.34 10.93
N SER A 29 8.74 -20.17 11.97
CA SER A 29 7.32 -19.84 11.86
C SER A 29 7.07 -18.41 11.35
N SER A 30 8.12 -17.60 11.20
CA SER A 30 8.01 -16.19 10.81
C SER A 30 9.22 -15.72 10.00
N MET A 31 8.95 -15.01 8.90
CA MET A 31 9.93 -14.29 8.07
C MET A 31 10.79 -13.31 8.90
N THR A 32 10.21 -12.75 9.98
CA THR A 32 10.89 -11.81 10.87
C THR A 32 12.09 -12.44 11.61
N GLU A 33 11.99 -13.73 11.97
CA GLU A 33 13.09 -14.44 12.63
C GLU A 33 14.26 -14.67 11.67
N ALA A 34 13.97 -15.04 10.43
CA ALA A 34 15.00 -15.25 9.39
C ALA A 34 15.75 -13.95 9.06
N ILE A 35 15.04 -12.82 9.05
CA ILE A 35 15.63 -11.48 8.88
C ILE A 35 16.55 -11.15 10.06
N ALA A 36 16.10 -11.36 11.30
CA ALA A 36 16.90 -11.06 12.48
C ALA A 36 18.22 -11.87 12.52
N ILE A 37 18.16 -13.15 12.12
CA ILE A 37 19.33 -14.03 12.05
C ILE A 37 20.32 -13.56 10.98
N GLU A 38 19.85 -13.26 9.77
CA GLU A 38 20.73 -12.73 8.71
C GLU A 38 21.34 -11.38 9.10
N GLN A 39 20.54 -10.50 9.72
CA GLN A 39 21.01 -9.18 10.12
C GLN A 39 22.06 -9.24 11.23
N ALA A 40 21.90 -10.16 12.19
CA ALA A 40 22.93 -10.43 13.19
C ALA A 40 24.22 -10.94 12.54
N ALA A 41 24.12 -11.90 11.61
CA ALA A 41 25.27 -12.40 10.86
C ALA A 41 25.98 -11.27 10.07
N TYR A 42 25.21 -10.43 9.36
CA TYR A 42 25.74 -9.31 8.58
C TYR A 42 26.47 -8.27 9.46
N GLN A 43 26.01 -8.04 10.68
CA GLN A 43 26.63 -7.08 11.60
C GLN A 43 27.93 -7.62 12.22
N ILE A 44 27.91 -8.87 12.67
CA ILE A 44 28.98 -9.45 13.51
C ILE A 44 30.15 -9.96 12.65
N SER A 45 29.89 -10.39 11.41
CA SER A 45 30.94 -10.92 10.54
C SER A 45 31.89 -9.84 10.04
N SER A 46 33.19 -10.19 10.02
CA SER A 46 34.27 -9.35 9.50
C SER A 46 34.64 -9.72 8.07
N THR A 47 34.32 -10.95 7.63
CA THR A 47 34.53 -11.45 6.26
C THR A 47 33.26 -12.07 5.67
N GLN A 48 33.21 -12.21 4.34
CA GLN A 48 32.07 -12.86 3.65
C GLN A 48 31.95 -14.36 4.00
N GLU A 49 33.05 -15.04 4.28
CA GLU A 49 33.05 -16.44 4.70
C GLU A 49 32.44 -16.63 6.09
N GLU A 50 32.77 -15.74 7.04
CA GLU A 50 32.15 -15.72 8.37
C GLU A 50 30.64 -15.45 8.29
N TYR A 51 30.21 -14.55 7.40
CA TYR A 51 28.80 -14.25 7.16
C TYR A 51 28.06 -15.48 6.63
N ASN A 52 28.63 -16.14 5.62
CA ASN A 52 28.04 -17.34 5.04
C ASN A 52 27.94 -18.50 6.03
N LEU A 53 28.91 -18.65 6.94
CA LEU A 53 28.89 -19.65 8.01
C LEU A 53 27.86 -19.34 9.10
N ALA A 54 27.74 -18.07 9.50
CA ALA A 54 26.76 -17.63 10.50
C ALA A 54 25.31 -17.77 10.03
N CYS A 55 25.08 -17.70 8.71
CA CYS A 55 23.78 -17.91 8.08
C CYS A 55 23.44 -19.40 7.84
N GLN A 56 24.31 -20.35 8.22
CA GLN A 56 24.01 -21.78 8.13
C GLN A 56 23.38 -22.31 9.43
N PRO A 57 22.32 -23.14 9.34
CA PRO A 57 21.67 -23.70 10.52
C PRO A 57 22.61 -24.71 11.21
N THR A 58 23.07 -24.38 12.43
CA THR A 58 23.74 -25.34 13.31
C THR A 58 22.74 -25.90 14.30
N SER A 59 22.55 -27.22 14.28
CA SER A 59 21.68 -27.96 15.18
C SER A 59 22.26 -27.99 16.60
N THR A 60 21.97 -26.97 17.40
CA THR A 60 22.09 -27.08 18.86
C THR A 60 20.84 -26.52 19.55
N PRO A 61 20.19 -27.26 20.46
CA PRO A 61 18.95 -26.84 21.09
C PRO A 61 19.22 -25.82 22.21
N THR A 62 18.51 -24.69 22.18
CA THR A 62 18.47 -23.69 23.25
C THR A 62 17.23 -23.92 24.13
N PRO A 63 17.30 -23.79 25.47
CA PRO A 63 16.20 -24.09 26.39
C PRO A 63 15.08 -23.03 26.36
N PRO A 64 13.88 -23.30 26.93
CA PRO A 64 12.65 -22.59 26.59
C PRO A 64 12.57 -21.16 27.12
N LEU A 65 11.92 -20.31 26.30
CA LEU A 65 11.55 -18.92 26.56
C LEU A 65 10.86 -18.74 27.92
N SER A 66 11.49 -17.95 28.80
CA SER A 66 10.78 -17.24 29.86
C SER A 66 9.97 -16.09 29.25
N GLN A 67 8.71 -15.99 29.65
CA GLN A 67 7.74 -14.94 29.30
C GLN A 67 8.39 -13.55 29.27
N GLU A 68 8.45 -12.94 28.08
CA GLU A 68 8.87 -11.55 27.93
C GLU A 68 7.77 -10.63 28.47
N VAL A 69 8.11 -9.98 29.58
CA VAL A 69 7.45 -8.77 30.04
C VAL A 69 7.84 -7.67 29.04
N GLU A 70 6.87 -7.03 28.39
CA GLU A 70 7.09 -5.80 27.61
C GLU A 70 7.82 -4.78 28.49
N SER A 71 9.13 -4.65 28.30
CA SER A 71 9.91 -3.58 28.90
C SER A 71 9.96 -2.43 27.91
N GLU A 72 9.56 -1.24 28.37
CA GLU A 72 9.70 -0.01 27.62
C GLU A 72 11.19 0.25 27.33
N ILE A 73 11.63 -0.10 26.12
CA ILE A 73 12.94 0.36 25.63
C ILE A 73 12.80 1.87 25.41
N ASP A 74 13.51 2.65 26.23
CA ASP A 74 13.70 4.07 26.03
C ASP A 74 14.60 4.24 24.81
N SER A 75 14.01 4.52 23.65
CA SER A 75 14.75 4.69 22.41
C SER A 75 15.46 6.05 22.43
N ASP A 76 16.79 6.09 22.50
CA ASP A 76 17.56 7.36 22.47
C ASP A 76 17.49 8.12 21.11
N ILE A 77 16.66 7.66 20.17
CA ILE A 77 16.51 8.27 18.85
C ILE A 77 15.82 9.63 18.98
N ARG A 78 16.48 10.66 18.45
CA ARG A 78 16.01 12.03 18.41
C ARG A 78 15.93 12.52 16.97
N ILE A 79 14.77 13.04 16.57
CA ILE A 79 14.52 13.59 15.23
C ILE A 79 14.07 15.04 15.39
N GLY A 80 14.96 15.99 15.07
CA GLY A 80 14.73 17.41 15.36
C GLY A 80 14.51 17.72 16.85
N SER A 81 13.36 18.29 17.18
CA SER A 81 12.93 18.54 18.57
C SER A 81 12.29 17.32 19.25
N TYR A 82 11.93 16.28 18.49
CA TYR A 82 11.26 15.09 18.99
C TYR A 82 12.26 14.12 19.60
N LYS A 83 11.93 13.62 20.79
CA LYS A 83 12.75 12.66 21.56
C LYS A 83 12.01 11.34 21.68
N ASN A 84 12.71 10.30 22.10
CA ASN A 84 12.14 8.98 22.37
C ASN A 84 11.39 8.43 21.14
N CYS A 85 12.00 8.60 19.95
CA CYS A 85 11.40 8.21 18.68
C CYS A 85 11.54 6.70 18.48
N ARG A 86 10.41 5.98 18.40
CA ARG A 86 10.39 4.53 18.18
C ARG A 86 10.09 4.23 16.71
N PRO A 87 10.84 3.35 16.02
CA PRO A 87 10.53 2.98 14.64
C PRO A 87 9.15 2.30 14.58
N VAL A 88 8.38 2.62 13.54
CA VAL A 88 7.02 2.08 13.30
C VAL A 88 6.99 1.30 11.99
N SER A 89 7.48 1.90 10.91
CA SER A 89 7.48 1.26 9.59
C SER A 89 8.63 1.77 8.72
N GLU A 90 9.12 0.91 7.84
CA GLU A 90 10.09 1.25 6.82
C GLU A 90 9.45 1.11 5.43
N GLY A 91 9.70 2.09 4.56
CA GLY A 91 9.23 2.10 3.18
C GLY A 91 10.34 2.54 2.24
N VAL A 92 10.10 2.38 0.93
CA VAL A 92 11.11 2.63 -0.12
C VAL A 92 11.69 4.05 -0.06
N THR A 93 10.88 5.04 0.27
CA THR A 93 11.27 6.47 0.26
C THR A 93 11.38 7.09 1.65
N SER A 94 10.82 6.44 2.67
CA SER A 94 10.69 7.01 4.02
C SER A 94 10.64 5.98 5.12
N GLU A 95 11.13 6.36 6.28
CA GLU A 95 10.97 5.65 7.56
C GLU A 95 9.97 6.42 8.43
N VAL A 96 9.11 5.71 9.16
CA VAL A 96 8.14 6.31 10.07
C VAL A 96 8.52 5.99 11.51
N TYR A 97 8.56 7.04 12.33
CA TYR A 97 8.82 6.94 13.77
C TYR A 97 7.65 7.49 14.57
N ARG A 98 7.42 6.94 15.76
CA ARG A 98 6.48 7.46 16.74
C ARG A 98 7.22 8.20 17.84
N SER A 99 6.76 9.41 18.16
CA SER A 99 7.15 10.14 19.37
C SER A 99 5.87 10.57 20.10
N VAL A 100 5.57 9.96 21.24
CA VAL A 100 4.34 10.18 22.02
C VAL A 100 3.08 9.94 21.18
N ASP A 101 2.36 11.01 20.81
CA ASP A 101 1.12 11.05 20.02
C ASP A 101 1.37 11.50 18.57
N LYS A 102 2.63 11.59 18.14
CA LYS A 102 3.05 12.04 16.81
C LYS A 102 3.72 10.92 16.01
N ALA A 103 3.43 10.89 14.71
CA ALA A 103 4.16 10.12 13.72
C ALA A 103 5.06 11.05 12.90
N LEU A 104 6.31 10.65 12.71
CA LEU A 104 7.32 11.37 11.94
C LEU A 104 7.70 10.53 10.72
N LYS A 105 7.29 10.97 9.52
CA LYS A 105 7.72 10.39 8.25
C LYS A 105 9.03 11.07 7.84
N VAL A 106 10.14 10.38 8.03
CA VAL A 106 11.50 10.82 7.68
C VAL A 106 11.82 10.36 6.28
N ILE A 107 12.09 11.28 5.36
CA ILE A 107 12.48 10.95 3.99
C ILE A 107 13.95 10.50 3.99
N VAL A 108 14.18 9.26 3.57
CA VAL A 108 15.51 8.63 3.60
C VAL A 108 16.14 8.49 2.22
N THR A 109 15.36 8.60 1.14
CA THR A 109 15.91 8.57 -0.21
C THR A 109 16.42 9.95 -0.64
N TYR A 110 17.60 9.98 -1.25
CA TYR A 110 18.23 11.19 -1.79
C TYR A 110 17.95 11.41 -3.28
N GLN A 111 17.36 10.41 -3.95
CA GLN A 111 17.02 10.47 -5.37
C GLN A 111 15.52 10.63 -5.55
N ASP A 112 15.12 11.43 -6.54
CA ASP A 112 13.73 11.53 -6.96
C ASP A 112 13.30 10.18 -7.56
N ILE A 113 12.49 9.43 -6.83
CA ILE A 113 11.88 8.18 -7.30
C ILE A 113 10.49 8.55 -7.79
N GLU A 114 10.35 8.83 -9.08
CA GLU A 114 9.04 9.06 -9.68
C GLU A 114 8.06 7.90 -9.38
N PRO A 115 6.79 8.16 -9.05
CA PRO A 115 6.11 9.47 -8.91
C PRO A 115 6.25 10.13 -7.53
N HIS A 116 7.04 9.56 -6.61
CA HIS A 116 7.19 10.05 -5.25
C HIS A 116 7.87 11.41 -5.20
N ASN A 117 7.20 12.39 -4.60
CA ASN A 117 7.76 13.72 -4.40
C ASN A 117 7.36 14.27 -3.02
N PRO A 118 8.24 14.16 -2.01
CA PRO A 118 7.91 14.57 -0.64
C PRO A 118 7.56 16.06 -0.48
N GLN A 119 8.16 16.93 -1.30
CA GLN A 119 7.86 18.36 -1.28
C GLN A 119 6.46 18.65 -1.84
N ARG A 120 6.07 17.93 -2.89
CA ARG A 120 4.71 17.99 -3.43
C ARG A 120 3.71 17.40 -2.45
N GLU A 121 4.01 16.23 -1.86
CA GLU A 121 3.19 15.60 -0.82
C GLU A 121 2.88 16.59 0.30
N ALA A 122 3.91 17.27 0.85
CA ALA A 122 3.72 18.28 1.89
C ALA A 122 2.86 19.47 1.45
N LYS A 123 2.94 19.90 0.17
CA LYS A 123 2.11 20.98 -0.37
C LYS A 123 0.66 20.54 -0.55
N ILE A 124 0.43 19.32 -1.05
CA ILE A 124 -0.90 18.73 -1.20
C ILE A 124 -1.54 18.60 0.18
N LEU A 125 -0.87 17.95 1.13
CA LEU A 125 -1.39 17.72 2.49
C LEU A 125 -1.84 19.01 3.20
N LYS A 126 -1.19 20.15 2.94
CA LYS A 126 -1.58 21.46 3.50
C LYS A 126 -2.95 21.97 3.03
N THR A 127 -3.45 21.49 1.88
CA THR A 127 -4.77 21.89 1.36
C THR A 127 -5.89 20.93 1.80
N LEU A 128 -5.54 19.77 2.33
CA LEU A 128 -6.51 18.71 2.65
C LEU A 128 -7.23 18.95 3.97
N ARG A 129 -8.39 18.31 4.10
CA ARG A 129 -9.26 18.38 5.29
C ARG A 129 -9.57 16.97 5.78
N SER A 130 -10.05 16.86 7.01
CA SER A 130 -10.55 15.58 7.54
C SER A 130 -11.66 15.05 6.62
N PRO A 131 -11.65 13.75 6.27
CA PRO A 131 -10.84 12.66 6.85
C PRO A 131 -9.53 12.33 6.11
N CYS A 132 -8.83 13.28 5.51
CA CYS A 132 -7.40 13.12 5.21
C CYS A 132 -6.56 13.37 6.47
N ILE A 133 -5.44 12.64 6.63
CA ILE A 133 -4.52 12.82 7.75
C ILE A 133 -3.96 14.26 7.74
N PRO A 134 -4.11 15.04 8.84
CA PRO A 134 -3.61 16.40 8.87
C PRO A 134 -2.08 16.41 9.00
N LEU A 135 -1.42 17.18 8.14
CA LEU A 135 0.00 17.51 8.30
C LEU A 135 0.14 18.59 9.36
N LEU A 136 0.81 18.26 10.46
CA LEU A 136 1.00 19.17 11.59
C LEU A 136 2.13 20.15 11.33
N GLU A 137 3.28 19.64 10.86
CA GLU A 137 4.42 20.47 10.49
C GLU A 137 5.39 19.72 9.56
N THR A 138 6.35 20.49 9.03
CA THR A 138 7.47 19.96 8.24
C THR A 138 8.76 20.64 8.68
N PHE A 139 9.85 19.89 8.81
CA PHE A 139 11.16 20.44 9.14
C PHE A 139 12.29 19.62 8.50
N ARG A 140 13.54 20.07 8.68
CA ARG A 140 14.74 19.28 8.40
C ARG A 140 15.40 18.87 9.70
N ASP A 141 15.67 17.58 9.85
CA ASP A 141 16.30 17.05 11.06
C ASP A 141 17.80 17.41 11.14
N GLN A 142 18.49 16.84 12.13
CA GLN A 142 19.93 17.05 12.34
C GLN A 142 20.78 16.60 11.14
N GLU A 143 20.30 15.61 10.37
CA GLU A 143 20.95 15.05 9.18
C GLU A 143 20.48 15.73 7.89
N GLN A 144 19.74 16.84 7.99
CA GLN A 144 19.13 17.56 6.87
C GLN A 144 18.09 16.76 6.08
N ARG A 145 17.59 15.64 6.62
CA ARG A 145 16.49 14.87 6.03
C ARG A 145 15.19 15.63 6.18
N PHE A 146 14.35 15.58 5.15
CA PHE A 146 13.04 16.22 5.20
C PHE A 146 12.09 15.35 6.04
N VAL A 147 11.35 15.97 6.97
CA VAL A 147 10.46 15.27 7.90
C VAL A 147 9.07 15.87 7.84
N LEU A 148 8.06 15.02 7.72
CA LEU A 148 6.65 15.38 7.84
C LEU A 148 6.11 14.83 9.16
N VAL A 149 5.36 15.65 9.91
CA VAL A 149 4.80 15.27 11.21
C VAL A 149 3.28 15.17 11.14
N PHE A 150 2.74 14.08 11.65
CA PHE A 150 1.31 13.76 11.66
C PHE A 150 0.86 13.38 13.07
N PRO A 151 -0.46 13.39 13.37
CA PRO A 151 -0.98 12.64 14.50
C PRO A 151 -0.66 11.15 14.32
N PHE A 152 -0.24 10.48 15.40
CA PHE A 152 -0.04 9.04 15.38
C PHE A 152 -1.39 8.32 15.39
N MET A 153 -1.59 7.44 14.41
CA MET A 153 -2.73 6.52 14.37
C MET A 153 -2.22 5.11 14.71
N PRO A 154 -2.82 4.42 15.70
CA PRO A 154 -2.30 3.15 16.21
C PRO A 154 -2.50 1.96 15.26
N TYR A 155 -3.39 2.07 14.28
CA TYR A 155 -3.70 0.98 13.36
C TYR A 155 -3.75 1.48 11.92
N THR A 156 -3.40 0.62 10.98
CA THR A 156 -3.83 0.69 9.59
C THR A 156 -5.01 -0.28 9.38
N LEU A 157 -5.77 -0.11 8.29
CA LEU A 157 -6.77 -1.10 7.91
C LEU A 157 -6.11 -2.46 7.62
N ALA A 158 -4.88 -2.48 7.09
CA ALA A 158 -4.12 -3.73 6.91
C ALA A 158 -3.89 -4.47 8.24
N ASP A 159 -3.49 -3.76 9.30
CA ASP A 159 -3.25 -4.36 10.62
C ASP A 159 -4.53 -4.96 11.23
N VAL A 160 -5.67 -4.34 10.95
CA VAL A 160 -6.97 -4.81 11.42
C VAL A 160 -7.43 -6.04 10.63
N LEU A 161 -7.28 -6.03 9.29
CA LEU A 161 -7.63 -7.18 8.46
C LEU A 161 -6.77 -8.42 8.74
N ALA A 162 -5.51 -8.21 9.15
CA ALA A 162 -4.63 -9.30 9.59
C ALA A 162 -5.14 -10.00 10.86
N GLN A 163 -5.97 -9.34 11.68
CA GLN A 163 -6.57 -9.92 12.87
C GLN A 163 -7.90 -10.65 12.59
N GLY A 164 -8.48 -10.45 11.41
CA GLY A 164 -9.72 -11.10 10.97
C GLY A 164 -10.72 -10.14 10.33
N PRO A 165 -11.93 -10.64 9.99
CA PRO A 165 -12.97 -9.86 9.35
C PRO A 165 -13.53 -8.76 10.27
N LEU A 166 -13.94 -7.65 9.65
CA LEU A 166 -14.53 -6.52 10.34
C LEU A 166 -16.07 -6.66 10.46
N PRO A 167 -16.68 -6.20 11.58
CA PRO A 167 -18.12 -6.04 11.65
C PRO A 167 -18.62 -5.12 10.53
N LEU A 168 -19.76 -5.48 9.91
CA LEU A 168 -20.28 -4.76 8.75
C LEU A 168 -20.55 -3.26 9.01
N ASP A 169 -20.94 -2.90 10.23
CA ASP A 169 -21.14 -1.50 10.61
C ASP A 169 -19.82 -0.72 10.67
N SER A 170 -18.73 -1.37 11.09
CA SER A 170 -17.37 -0.81 11.01
C SER A 170 -16.96 -0.62 9.56
N VAL A 171 -17.23 -1.61 8.68
CA VAL A 171 -16.98 -1.49 7.23
C VAL A 171 -17.71 -0.28 6.65
N ARG A 172 -19.00 -0.10 6.96
CA ARG A 172 -19.78 1.07 6.54
C ARG A 172 -19.15 2.38 7.00
N SER A 173 -18.80 2.48 8.28
CA SER A 173 -18.23 3.70 8.84
C SER A 173 -16.88 4.04 8.21
N ILE A 174 -15.98 3.06 8.13
CA ILE A 174 -14.63 3.22 7.56
C ILE A 174 -14.73 3.63 6.09
N PHE A 175 -15.52 2.94 5.26
CA PHE A 175 -15.64 3.27 3.84
C PHE A 175 -16.35 4.61 3.60
N ARG A 176 -17.27 5.02 4.49
CA ARG A 176 -17.86 6.36 4.44
C ARG A 176 -16.82 7.45 4.70
N ASP A 177 -15.94 7.26 5.69
CA ASP A 177 -14.85 8.19 5.95
C ASP A 177 -13.87 8.25 4.77
N ILE A 178 -13.44 7.10 4.25
CA ILE A 178 -12.55 7.02 3.08
C ILE A 178 -13.17 7.75 1.88
N LEU A 179 -14.44 7.49 1.58
CA LEU A 179 -15.13 8.10 0.46
C LEU A 179 -15.35 9.61 0.63
N ARG A 180 -15.56 10.10 1.86
CA ARG A 180 -15.58 11.55 2.16
C ARG A 180 -14.22 12.19 1.84
N GLY A 181 -13.14 11.55 2.26
CA GLY A 181 -11.79 12.00 1.93
C GLY A 181 -11.52 11.97 0.42
N LEU A 182 -11.90 10.89 -0.27
CA LEU A 182 -11.78 10.78 -1.73
C LEU A 182 -12.60 11.86 -2.45
N LYS A 183 -13.85 12.10 -2.03
CA LYS A 183 -14.68 13.17 -2.57
C LYS A 183 -14.01 14.54 -2.43
N ASP A 184 -13.46 14.84 -1.26
CA ASP A 184 -12.80 16.12 -1.00
C ASP A 184 -11.56 16.32 -1.87
N ILE A 185 -10.74 15.29 -2.11
CA ILE A 185 -9.56 15.42 -2.98
C ILE A 185 -9.94 15.40 -4.47
N HIS A 186 -10.91 14.57 -4.87
CA HIS A 186 -11.34 14.43 -6.27
C HIS A 186 -12.04 15.69 -6.78
N THR A 187 -12.79 16.40 -5.93
CA THR A 187 -13.40 17.69 -6.28
C THR A 187 -12.36 18.79 -6.53
N GLN A 188 -11.15 18.66 -5.99
CA GLN A 188 -10.00 19.51 -6.27
C GLN A 188 -9.16 19.02 -7.46
N GLY A 189 -9.56 17.92 -8.11
CA GLY A 189 -8.82 17.28 -9.20
C GLY A 189 -7.58 16.51 -8.76
N ILE A 190 -7.38 16.33 -7.45
CA ILE A 190 -6.27 15.55 -6.90
C ILE A 190 -6.59 14.06 -7.05
N ILE A 191 -5.59 13.28 -7.47
CA ILE A 191 -5.68 11.82 -7.60
C ILE A 191 -4.71 11.21 -6.59
N HIS A 192 -5.17 10.31 -5.73
CA HIS A 192 -4.35 9.71 -4.68
C HIS A 192 -3.30 8.74 -5.24
N ARG A 193 -3.70 7.90 -6.19
CA ARG A 193 -2.87 6.94 -6.96
C ARG A 193 -2.30 5.75 -6.19
N ASP A 194 -2.63 5.58 -4.91
CA ASP A 194 -2.17 4.44 -4.11
C ASP A 194 -3.14 4.04 -2.98
N ILE A 195 -4.41 3.86 -3.35
CA ILE A 195 -5.45 3.38 -2.41
C ILE A 195 -5.25 1.90 -2.13
N LYS A 196 -4.98 1.57 -0.86
CA LYS A 196 -4.75 0.21 -0.33
C LYS A 196 -4.95 0.19 1.20
N PRO A 197 -5.12 -0.99 1.84
CA PRO A 197 -5.36 -1.07 3.28
C PRO A 197 -4.32 -0.36 4.16
N SER A 198 -3.03 -0.40 3.79
CA SER A 198 -1.97 0.27 4.58
C SER A 198 -1.96 1.81 4.45
N ALA A 199 -2.63 2.37 3.44
CA ALA A 199 -2.81 3.81 3.29
C ALA A 199 -4.01 4.34 4.11
N ILE A 200 -4.83 3.45 4.69
CA ILE A 200 -5.97 3.82 5.53
C ILE A 200 -5.56 3.71 7.00
N LEU A 201 -5.41 4.86 7.66
CA LEU A 201 -5.10 4.91 9.09
C LEU A 201 -6.38 4.90 9.92
N LEU A 202 -6.35 4.26 11.08
CA LEU A 202 -7.49 4.15 11.99
C LEU A 202 -7.09 4.58 13.40
N SER A 203 -7.92 5.41 14.04
CA SER A 203 -7.70 5.79 15.45
C SER A 203 -8.05 4.67 16.44
N SER A 204 -8.89 3.72 16.02
CA SER A 204 -9.22 2.49 16.73
C SER A 204 -9.51 1.39 15.71
N PRO A 205 -9.55 0.09 16.08
CA PRO A 205 -9.82 -0.99 15.13
C PRO A 205 -11.13 -0.84 14.34
N THR A 206 -12.09 -0.04 14.81
CA THR A 206 -13.37 0.22 14.15
C THR A 206 -13.50 1.66 13.59
N GLY A 207 -12.42 2.44 13.60
CA GLY A 207 -12.34 3.82 13.09
C GLY A 207 -12.33 4.90 14.18
N PRO A 208 -12.59 6.18 13.83
CA PRO A 208 -12.68 6.73 12.47
C PRO A 208 -11.46 6.45 11.59
N ALA A 209 -11.67 6.51 10.28
CA ALA A 209 -10.63 6.26 9.28
C ALA A 209 -10.09 7.55 8.67
N TYR A 210 -8.81 7.54 8.30
CA TYR A 210 -8.11 8.66 7.69
C TYR A 210 -7.32 8.22 6.46
N LEU A 211 -7.49 8.93 5.34
CA LEU A 211 -6.65 8.77 4.16
C LEU A 211 -5.25 9.31 4.43
N SER A 212 -4.24 8.53 4.07
CA SER A 212 -2.83 8.87 4.24
C SER A 212 -1.98 8.45 3.05
N ASP A 213 -0.70 8.84 3.07
CA ASP A 213 0.29 8.53 2.03
C ASP A 213 0.00 9.15 0.66
N PHE A 214 0.12 10.47 0.62
CA PHE A 214 0.00 11.26 -0.62
C PHE A 214 1.33 11.36 -1.38
N GLY A 215 2.30 10.48 -1.07
CA GLY A 215 3.63 10.49 -1.65
C GLY A 215 3.59 10.37 -3.17
N THR A 216 2.66 9.56 -3.69
CA THR A 216 2.45 9.36 -5.13
C THR A 216 1.36 10.26 -5.69
N ALA A 217 0.70 11.14 -4.96
CA ALA A 217 -0.49 11.85 -5.45
C ALA A 217 -0.20 12.77 -6.66
N TRP A 218 -1.17 12.89 -7.58
CA TRP A 218 -1.15 13.86 -8.68
C TRP A 218 -2.04 15.04 -8.36
N HIS A 219 -1.56 16.26 -8.62
CA HIS A 219 -2.32 17.49 -8.39
C HIS A 219 -2.29 18.37 -9.65
N PRO A 220 -3.43 18.94 -10.08
CA PRO A 220 -3.55 19.63 -11.37
C PRO A 220 -2.62 20.83 -11.54
N GLU A 221 -2.31 21.56 -10.46
CA GLU A 221 -1.37 22.68 -10.50
C GLU A 221 0.07 22.31 -10.11
N LEU A 222 0.25 21.46 -9.09
CA LEU A 222 1.58 21.12 -8.54
C LEU A 222 2.32 20.04 -9.33
N SER A 223 1.61 19.23 -10.12
CA SER A 223 2.20 18.13 -10.92
C SER A 223 2.37 18.48 -12.39
N ILE A 224 1.54 19.35 -12.97
CA ILE A 224 1.44 19.56 -14.43
C ILE A 224 2.76 19.88 -15.14
N HIS A 225 3.70 20.54 -14.46
CA HIS A 225 4.99 20.90 -15.02
C HIS A 225 5.95 19.72 -15.19
N SER A 226 5.88 18.72 -14.30
CA SER A 226 6.71 17.51 -14.38
C SER A 226 5.95 16.32 -14.96
N GLU A 227 4.62 16.32 -14.83
CA GLU A 227 3.75 15.21 -15.17
C GLU A 227 2.43 15.77 -15.75
N PRO A 228 2.39 16.01 -17.08
CA PRO A 228 1.23 16.54 -17.77
C PRO A 228 -0.02 15.68 -17.59
N ALA A 229 -1.21 16.29 -17.72
CA ALA A 229 -2.48 15.60 -17.48
C ALA A 229 -2.77 14.47 -18.48
N ASP A 230 -2.18 14.51 -19.67
CA ASP A 230 -2.30 13.51 -20.75
C ASP A 230 -1.09 12.57 -20.86
N ASP A 231 -0.07 12.76 -20.02
CA ASP A 231 1.17 11.97 -20.01
C ASP A 231 1.57 11.59 -18.57
N LYS A 232 0.61 11.08 -17.79
CA LYS A 232 0.89 10.66 -16.40
C LYS A 232 1.72 9.39 -16.32
N ILE A 233 2.48 9.27 -15.24
CA ILE A 233 3.29 8.11 -14.87
C ILE A 233 2.37 6.92 -14.64
N LEU A 234 2.73 5.78 -15.22
CA LEU A 234 1.95 4.56 -15.13
C LEU A 234 2.31 3.72 -13.90
N ASP A 235 3.51 3.89 -13.33
CA ASP A 235 3.95 3.11 -12.17
C ASP A 235 3.38 3.63 -10.85
N ILE A 236 2.07 3.46 -10.74
CA ILE A 236 1.24 3.83 -9.59
C ILE A 236 0.40 2.63 -9.15
N GLY A 237 -0.11 2.69 -7.92
CA GLY A 237 -0.89 1.62 -7.30
C GLY A 237 -0.03 0.42 -6.88
N THR A 238 -0.39 -0.18 -5.76
CA THR A 238 0.34 -1.32 -5.19
C THR A 238 -0.36 -2.63 -5.50
N GLY A 239 0.36 -3.59 -6.10
CA GLY A 239 -0.09 -4.97 -6.27
C GLY A 239 -1.53 -5.10 -6.79
N PRO A 240 -2.44 -5.76 -6.07
CA PRO A 240 -3.79 -6.08 -6.57
C PRO A 240 -4.71 -4.86 -6.71
N TYR A 241 -4.39 -3.72 -6.09
CA TYR A 241 -5.23 -2.51 -6.14
C TYR A 241 -4.95 -1.64 -7.37
N ARG A 242 -3.97 -2.01 -8.20
CA ARG A 242 -3.60 -1.24 -9.40
C ARG A 242 -4.71 -1.31 -10.44
N ALA A 243 -5.11 -0.14 -10.95
CA ALA A 243 -6.22 -0.01 -11.88
C ALA A 243 -5.88 -0.55 -13.27
N ILE A 244 -6.85 -1.24 -13.89
CA ILE A 244 -6.65 -1.94 -15.16
C ILE A 244 -6.33 -1.00 -16.34
N ASP A 245 -6.91 0.20 -16.35
CA ASP A 245 -6.61 1.24 -17.35
C ASP A 245 -5.13 1.65 -17.31
N VAL A 246 -4.56 1.75 -16.12
CA VAL A 246 -3.12 2.01 -15.93
C VAL A 246 -2.28 0.83 -16.41
N LEU A 247 -2.71 -0.41 -16.15
CA LEU A 247 -2.03 -1.63 -16.62
C LEU A 247 -1.99 -1.73 -18.16
N PHE A 248 -2.98 -1.15 -18.85
CA PHE A 248 -3.01 -1.04 -20.30
C PHE A 248 -2.40 0.26 -20.86
N GLY A 249 -1.70 1.02 -20.00
CA GLY A 249 -0.92 2.18 -20.40
C GLY A 249 -1.74 3.42 -20.75
N HIS A 250 -2.97 3.52 -20.26
CA HIS A 250 -3.74 4.75 -20.34
C HIS A 250 -3.05 5.82 -19.48
N LYS A 251 -2.57 6.91 -20.09
CA LYS A 251 -1.84 7.98 -19.39
C LYS A 251 -2.68 9.21 -19.02
N SER A 252 -3.89 9.30 -19.56
CA SER A 252 -4.84 10.37 -19.26
C SER A 252 -5.81 10.00 -18.13
N TYR A 253 -5.44 9.04 -17.29
CA TYR A 253 -6.27 8.55 -16.19
C TYR A 253 -6.61 9.67 -15.19
N GLY A 254 -7.78 9.57 -14.59
CA GLY A 254 -8.30 10.49 -13.59
C GLY A 254 -8.58 9.83 -12.23
N PRO A 255 -9.44 10.46 -11.40
CA PRO A 255 -9.88 9.94 -10.10
C PRO A 255 -10.43 8.51 -10.10
N GLU A 256 -10.86 8.00 -11.24
CA GLU A 256 -11.39 6.65 -11.39
C GLU A 256 -10.39 5.57 -10.93
N VAL A 257 -9.08 5.80 -11.02
CA VAL A 257 -8.07 4.82 -10.56
C VAL A 257 -8.14 4.60 -9.05
N ASP A 258 -8.44 5.65 -8.28
CA ASP A 258 -8.64 5.55 -6.83
C ASP A 258 -9.92 4.77 -6.51
N MET A 259 -10.97 4.97 -7.32
CA MET A 259 -12.24 4.27 -7.16
C MET A 259 -12.12 2.77 -7.47
N TRP A 260 -11.25 2.40 -8.40
CA TRP A 260 -10.90 0.98 -8.63
C TRP A 260 -10.21 0.39 -7.40
N GLY A 261 -9.15 1.04 -6.91
CA GLY A 261 -8.41 0.58 -5.71
C GLY A 261 -9.34 0.46 -4.49
N LEU A 262 -10.25 1.42 -4.32
CA LEU A 262 -11.29 1.37 -3.29
C LEU A 262 -12.20 0.15 -3.44
N GLY A 263 -12.67 -0.15 -4.66
CA GLY A 263 -13.52 -1.31 -4.93
C GLY A 263 -12.82 -2.64 -4.64
N VAL A 264 -11.55 -2.76 -5.05
CA VAL A 264 -10.71 -3.93 -4.72
C VAL A 264 -10.54 -4.06 -3.21
N MET A 265 -10.21 -2.97 -2.52
CA MET A 265 -10.07 -2.96 -1.06
C MET A 265 -11.39 -3.30 -0.34
N LEU A 266 -12.53 -2.81 -0.83
CA LEU A 266 -13.85 -3.16 -0.27
C LEU A 266 -14.13 -4.66 -0.44
N SER A 267 -13.84 -5.22 -1.61
CA SER A 267 -14.03 -6.64 -1.86
C SER A 267 -13.18 -7.51 -0.92
N GLU A 268 -11.96 -7.08 -0.60
CA GLU A 268 -11.07 -7.77 0.34
C GLU A 268 -11.63 -7.76 1.76
N VAL A 269 -12.08 -6.59 2.23
CA VAL A 269 -12.65 -6.41 3.57
C VAL A 269 -13.91 -7.25 3.78
N LEU A 270 -14.67 -7.52 2.70
CA LEU A 270 -15.91 -8.28 2.74
C LEU A 270 -15.72 -9.81 2.65
N ARG A 271 -14.50 -10.29 2.37
CA ARG A 271 -14.20 -11.72 2.28
C ARG A 271 -13.79 -12.29 3.64
N ASP A 272 -14.05 -13.58 3.82
CA ASP A 272 -13.66 -14.35 5.01
C ASP A 272 -12.87 -15.61 4.59
N PRO A 273 -11.54 -15.67 4.82
CA PRO A 273 -10.71 -14.62 5.41
C PRO A 273 -10.50 -13.42 4.46
N PRO A 274 -10.17 -12.22 4.98
CA PRO A 274 -9.86 -11.05 4.17
C PRO A 274 -8.71 -11.34 3.20
N THR A 275 -9.00 -11.26 1.90
CA THR A 275 -8.03 -11.55 0.84
C THR A 275 -8.35 -10.70 -0.40
N PRO A 276 -7.35 -10.09 -1.07
CA PRO A 276 -7.58 -9.37 -2.32
C PRO A 276 -8.24 -10.25 -3.38
N ILE A 277 -9.21 -9.68 -4.11
CA ILE A 277 -9.95 -10.41 -5.16
C ILE A 277 -9.11 -10.71 -6.41
N PHE A 278 -8.00 -9.97 -6.58
CA PHE A 278 -7.03 -10.20 -7.64
C PHE A 278 -5.71 -10.66 -7.04
N GLU A 279 -5.06 -11.60 -7.70
CA GLU A 279 -3.75 -12.11 -7.32
C GLU A 279 -2.65 -11.27 -8.01
N SER A 280 -1.70 -10.77 -7.22
CA SER A 280 -0.46 -10.16 -7.70
C SER A 280 0.72 -10.94 -7.11
N ARG A 281 1.57 -11.51 -7.97
CA ARG A 281 2.74 -12.30 -7.54
C ARG A 281 3.88 -11.37 -7.07
N ALA A 282 4.75 -11.87 -6.18
CA ALA A 282 5.84 -11.09 -5.60
C ALA A 282 6.93 -10.65 -6.61
N VAL A 283 7.64 -9.58 -6.24
CA VAL A 283 8.35 -8.56 -7.05
C VAL A 283 9.60 -9.03 -7.83
N HIS A 284 9.97 -10.31 -7.82
CA HIS A 284 11.22 -10.76 -8.46
C HIS A 284 11.09 -11.25 -9.92
N GLU A 285 9.94 -11.09 -10.54
CA GLU A 285 9.77 -11.37 -11.97
C GLU A 285 9.26 -10.10 -12.66
N ASP A 286 9.96 -9.68 -13.72
CA ASP A 286 9.56 -8.65 -14.69
C ASP A 286 8.24 -8.99 -15.45
N GLY A 287 7.37 -9.82 -14.86
CA GLY A 287 6.06 -10.31 -15.34
C GLY A 287 4.86 -10.05 -14.40
N ASN A 288 5.01 -9.21 -13.36
CA ASN A 288 3.96 -8.96 -12.35
C ASN A 288 2.67 -8.33 -12.92
N GLN A 289 2.78 -7.37 -13.84
CA GLN A 289 1.61 -6.70 -14.43
C GLN A 289 0.76 -7.64 -15.28
N LEU A 290 1.39 -8.52 -16.07
CA LEU A 290 0.66 -9.50 -16.87
C LEU A 290 -0.04 -10.54 -16.00
N GLY A 291 0.59 -10.97 -14.91
CA GLY A 291 -0.03 -11.85 -13.92
C GLY A 291 -1.29 -11.23 -13.32
N LEU A 292 -1.21 -9.96 -12.92
CA LEU A 292 -2.36 -9.20 -12.42
C LEU A 292 -3.46 -9.03 -13.48
N ILE A 293 -3.10 -8.65 -14.72
CA ILE A 293 -4.05 -8.55 -15.83
C ILE A 293 -4.79 -9.88 -16.04
N LEU A 294 -4.05 -11.00 -16.06
CA LEU A 294 -4.63 -12.33 -16.22
C LEU A 294 -5.53 -12.71 -15.03
N SER A 295 -5.16 -12.33 -13.81
CA SER A 295 -6.03 -12.52 -12.63
C SER A 295 -7.32 -11.73 -12.78
N ILE A 296 -7.26 -10.45 -13.17
CA ILE A 296 -8.44 -9.62 -13.41
C ILE A 296 -9.34 -10.25 -14.47
N PHE A 297 -8.78 -10.71 -15.60
CA PHE A 297 -9.57 -11.33 -16.66
C PHE A 297 -10.21 -12.66 -16.25
N LYS A 298 -9.52 -13.48 -15.46
CA LYS A 298 -10.10 -14.72 -14.92
C LYS A 298 -11.19 -14.47 -13.89
N THR A 299 -11.14 -13.34 -13.20
CA THR A 299 -12.11 -12.97 -12.17
C THR A 299 -13.34 -12.31 -12.77
N ILE A 300 -13.19 -11.16 -13.45
CA ILE A 300 -14.32 -10.36 -13.95
C ILE A 300 -14.54 -10.47 -15.47
N GLY A 301 -13.79 -11.35 -16.14
CA GLY A 301 -13.92 -11.68 -17.57
C GLY A 301 -13.02 -10.85 -18.48
N THR A 302 -12.69 -11.36 -19.67
CA THR A 302 -11.91 -10.61 -20.67
C THR A 302 -12.76 -9.45 -21.23
N PRO A 303 -12.24 -8.21 -21.28
CA PRO A 303 -12.98 -7.07 -21.81
C PRO A 303 -13.23 -7.22 -23.31
N THR A 304 -14.37 -6.72 -23.77
CA THR A 304 -14.74 -6.64 -25.18
C THR A 304 -14.86 -5.17 -25.59
N SER A 305 -14.94 -4.93 -26.89
CA SER A 305 -15.21 -3.60 -27.44
C SER A 305 -16.54 -2.97 -26.98
N GLU A 306 -17.44 -3.77 -26.39
CA GLU A 306 -18.71 -3.33 -25.82
C GLU A 306 -18.58 -3.05 -24.31
N THR A 307 -17.84 -3.90 -23.58
CA THR A 307 -17.67 -3.73 -22.12
C THR A 307 -16.61 -2.70 -21.75
N TRP A 308 -15.66 -2.41 -22.65
CA TRP A 308 -14.63 -1.38 -22.47
C TRP A 308 -14.38 -0.58 -23.76
N PRO A 309 -15.35 0.21 -24.25
CA PRO A 309 -15.23 0.92 -25.52
C PRO A 309 -14.05 1.89 -25.59
N GLU A 310 -13.66 2.49 -24.46
CA GLU A 310 -12.57 3.45 -24.33
C GLU A 310 -11.21 2.84 -24.66
N ALA A 311 -11.02 1.54 -24.35
CA ALA A 311 -9.75 0.85 -24.59
C ALA A 311 -9.41 0.66 -26.08
N LYS A 312 -10.33 0.96 -27.00
CA LYS A 312 -10.03 1.05 -28.45
C LYS A 312 -9.02 2.15 -28.78
N GLN A 313 -8.92 3.17 -27.93
CA GLN A 313 -8.03 4.31 -28.11
C GLN A 313 -6.68 4.09 -27.43
N PHE A 314 -6.51 3.00 -26.69
CA PHE A 314 -5.27 2.72 -25.99
C PHE A 314 -4.21 2.26 -26.99
N LYS A 315 -2.94 2.52 -26.64
CA LYS A 315 -1.80 2.10 -27.47
C LYS A 315 -1.75 0.59 -27.66
N VAL A 316 -2.19 -0.17 -26.65
CA VAL A 316 -2.33 -1.62 -26.68
C VAL A 316 -3.78 -1.94 -26.33
N ALA A 317 -4.57 -2.35 -27.32
CA ALA A 317 -5.95 -2.73 -27.09
C ALA A 317 -6.04 -4.12 -26.44
N PRO A 318 -6.87 -4.33 -25.41
CA PRO A 318 -7.00 -5.61 -24.72
C PRO A 318 -7.79 -6.67 -25.52
N PHE A 319 -8.30 -6.33 -26.70
CA PHE A 319 -9.27 -7.16 -27.44
C PHE A 319 -8.66 -8.26 -28.31
N GLU A 320 -7.36 -8.19 -28.60
CA GLU A 320 -6.68 -9.13 -29.51
C GLU A 320 -6.05 -10.32 -28.77
N LEU A 321 -6.50 -10.60 -27.55
CA LEU A 321 -6.01 -11.73 -26.76
C LEU A 321 -6.58 -13.04 -27.30
N TRP A 322 -5.69 -14.02 -27.49
CA TRP A 322 -6.03 -15.33 -28.04
C TRP A 322 -6.87 -16.19 -27.08
N THR A 323 -6.97 -15.79 -25.81
CA THR A 323 -7.73 -16.48 -24.77
C THR A 323 -8.72 -15.51 -24.13
N SER A 324 -10.01 -15.86 -24.22
CA SER A 324 -11.09 -15.15 -23.54
C SER A 324 -11.54 -15.94 -22.32
N PHE A 325 -11.70 -15.24 -21.20
CA PHE A 325 -12.19 -15.79 -19.94
C PHE A 325 -13.62 -15.29 -19.71
N PRO A 326 -14.60 -16.17 -19.43
CA PRO A 326 -15.90 -15.72 -18.94
C PRO A 326 -15.70 -15.07 -17.56
N GLY A 327 -16.39 -13.97 -17.31
CA GLY A 327 -16.41 -13.37 -15.97
C GLY A 327 -17.19 -14.24 -14.99
N GLN A 328 -16.71 -14.30 -13.75
CA GLN A 328 -17.42 -14.94 -12.66
C GLN A 328 -18.55 -14.03 -12.18
N ASN A 329 -19.59 -14.64 -11.61
CA ASN A 329 -20.69 -13.91 -11.02
C ASN A 329 -20.25 -13.29 -9.67
N TRP A 330 -20.67 -12.06 -9.37
CA TRP A 330 -20.20 -11.34 -8.18
C TRP A 330 -20.72 -11.96 -6.87
N GLU A 331 -21.88 -12.61 -6.89
CA GLU A 331 -22.43 -13.36 -5.77
C GLU A 331 -21.65 -14.66 -5.49
N GLU A 332 -20.99 -15.23 -6.51
CA GLU A 332 -20.05 -16.34 -6.34
C GLU A 332 -18.68 -15.86 -5.82
N LEU A 333 -18.23 -14.69 -6.27
CA LEU A 333 -16.97 -14.07 -5.83
C LEU A 333 -17.03 -13.56 -4.39
N LEU A 334 -18.20 -13.10 -3.94
CA LEU A 334 -18.46 -12.55 -2.61
C LEU A 334 -19.59 -13.33 -1.92
N PRO A 335 -19.36 -14.61 -1.56
CA PRO A 335 -20.39 -15.42 -0.93
C PRO A 335 -20.73 -14.88 0.46
N ASN A 336 -22.02 -14.93 0.82
CA ASN A 336 -22.53 -14.46 2.12
C ASN A 336 -22.40 -12.94 2.36
N VAL A 337 -22.11 -12.15 1.31
CA VAL A 337 -22.10 -10.68 1.38
C VAL A 337 -23.49 -10.14 1.03
N HIS A 338 -23.88 -9.05 1.68
CA HIS A 338 -25.17 -8.40 1.42
C HIS A 338 -25.25 -7.86 -0.03
N PRO A 339 -26.36 -8.04 -0.76
CA PRO A 339 -26.48 -7.63 -2.17
C PRO A 339 -26.08 -6.18 -2.46
N ASP A 340 -26.46 -5.22 -1.61
CA ASP A 340 -26.03 -3.82 -1.80
C ASP A 340 -24.51 -3.63 -1.81
N PHE A 341 -23.76 -4.41 -1.02
CA PHE A 341 -22.30 -4.34 -1.03
C PHE A 341 -21.72 -4.98 -2.29
N ILE A 342 -22.34 -6.05 -2.78
CA ILE A 342 -21.96 -6.69 -4.06
C ILE A 342 -22.19 -5.71 -5.22
N ASP A 343 -23.32 -5.00 -5.22
CA ASP A 343 -23.65 -3.96 -6.20
C ASP A 343 -22.65 -2.79 -6.15
N LEU A 344 -22.29 -2.33 -4.93
CA LEU A 344 -21.28 -1.28 -4.75
C LEU A 344 -19.91 -1.72 -5.29
N VAL A 345 -19.44 -2.92 -4.94
CA VAL A 345 -18.16 -3.45 -5.42
C VAL A 345 -18.16 -3.60 -6.94
N SER A 346 -19.18 -4.22 -7.52
CA SER A 346 -19.27 -4.44 -8.97
C SER A 346 -19.38 -3.13 -9.77
N SER A 347 -19.96 -2.09 -9.17
CA SER A 347 -20.03 -0.75 -9.75
C SER A 347 -18.72 0.04 -9.64
N LEU A 348 -17.84 -0.31 -8.70
CA LEU A 348 -16.48 0.25 -8.56
C LEU A 348 -15.45 -0.54 -9.39
N VAL A 349 -15.56 -1.85 -9.45
CA VAL A 349 -14.59 -2.75 -10.10
C VAL A 349 -15.12 -3.16 -11.48
N ARG A 350 -15.04 -2.22 -12.42
CA ARG A 350 -15.43 -2.42 -13.82
C ARG A 350 -14.53 -1.67 -14.79
N TYR A 351 -14.55 -2.11 -16.05
CA TYR A 351 -13.64 -1.64 -17.09
C TYR A 351 -13.93 -0.23 -17.60
N ASN A 352 -15.19 0.07 -17.90
CA ASN A 352 -15.57 1.31 -18.58
C ASN A 352 -15.56 2.52 -17.64
N SER A 353 -15.75 3.71 -18.24
CA SER A 353 -15.85 4.99 -17.54
C SER A 353 -17.11 5.15 -16.66
N GLN A 354 -18.00 4.16 -16.61
CA GLN A 354 -19.21 4.19 -15.76
C GLN A 354 -18.93 3.73 -14.32
N ARG A 355 -17.66 3.68 -13.93
CA ARG A 355 -17.24 3.45 -12.54
C ARG A 355 -17.84 4.54 -11.65
N LEU A 356 -18.36 4.15 -10.48
CA LEU A 356 -18.91 5.14 -9.55
C LEU A 356 -17.84 6.14 -9.11
N THR A 357 -18.21 7.42 -9.14
CA THR A 357 -17.43 8.48 -8.48
C THR A 357 -17.55 8.37 -6.97
N SER A 358 -16.63 8.99 -6.23
CA SER A 358 -16.70 9.07 -4.76
C SER A 358 -18.00 9.69 -4.26
N THR A 359 -18.59 10.65 -4.98
CA THR A 359 -19.89 11.23 -4.64
C THR A 359 -21.03 10.23 -4.80
N GLN A 360 -21.09 9.50 -5.93
CA GLN A 360 -22.14 8.51 -6.17
C GLN A 360 -22.01 7.31 -5.21
N ALA A 361 -20.78 6.86 -4.93
CA ALA A 361 -20.54 5.78 -3.99
C ALA A 361 -20.96 6.15 -2.55
N LEU A 362 -20.84 7.41 -2.13
CA LEU A 362 -21.34 7.88 -0.83
C LEU A 362 -22.86 7.82 -0.69
N GLU A 363 -23.58 7.91 -1.81
CA GLU A 363 -25.04 7.88 -1.86
C GLU A 363 -25.58 6.45 -2.02
N HIS A 364 -24.68 5.46 -2.12
CA HIS A 364 -25.04 4.06 -2.33
C HIS A 364 -25.71 3.44 -1.11
N GLY A 365 -26.77 2.64 -1.32
CA GLY A 365 -27.56 2.01 -0.25
C GLY A 365 -26.75 1.17 0.74
N ALA A 366 -25.68 0.54 0.27
CA ALA A 366 -24.73 -0.24 1.08
C ALA A 366 -24.18 0.53 2.30
N LEU A 367 -23.92 1.83 2.14
CA LEU A 367 -23.36 2.69 3.17
C LEU A 367 -24.41 3.27 4.12
N GLY A 368 -25.70 3.00 3.89
CA GLY A 368 -26.82 3.50 4.67
C GLY A 368 -27.09 5.00 4.47
N ALA A 369 -28.25 5.47 4.94
CA ALA A 369 -28.61 6.89 4.90
C ALA A 369 -27.63 7.74 5.73
N GLN A 370 -27.30 8.95 5.25
CA GLN A 370 -26.54 9.90 6.05
C GLN A 370 -27.38 10.31 7.27
N PRO A 371 -26.83 10.26 8.50
CA PRO A 371 -27.53 10.72 9.70
C PRO A 371 -27.79 12.22 9.68
#